data_AF-A0A7N0U261-F1
#
_entry.id   AF-A0A7N0U261-F1
#
_cell.length_a   1.000
_cell.length_b   1.000
_cell.length_c   1.000
_cell.angle_alpha   90.00
_cell.angle_beta   90.00
_cell.angle_gamma   90.00
#
_symmetry.space_group_name_H-M   'P 1'
#
loop_
_entity.id
_entity.type
_entity.pdbx_description
1 polymer ?
#
loop_
_entity_poly.entity_id
_entity_poly.type
_entity_poly.pdbx_seq_one_letter_code
_entity_poly.pdbx_strand_id
1 'polypeptide(L)'
;MLYKGKPVDLSPEQEEVATMYAMMKDTEYMEKKQFKENFMNDWRKILGKKHVIQDLELCDFGPIYDWYQNEKEKKKQMTTEEKKAAKEQKLKQEEKYMWAIVDGVKEKVGNFRVEPPGLFRGRGDHPKMGKLKKRIRPCDITINIGKGAPVPECPIAGESWKEIRHDNTVTWLAFWNDPINQKEFKYVFLAASSSLKGQSDKEKYEKARLLKVTN
;
A
#
# COMPACT_ATOMS: atom_id res chain seq x y z
N MET A 1 14.47 -11.74 -16.72
CA MET A 1 15.34 -10.55 -16.93
C MET A 1 16.69 -11.01 -17.47
N LEU A 2 17.58 -10.10 -17.89
CA LEU A 2 18.96 -10.47 -18.24
C LEU A 2 19.95 -9.92 -17.19
N TYR A 3 21.02 -10.66 -16.94
CA TYR A 3 22.17 -10.22 -16.15
C TYR A 3 23.45 -10.50 -16.93
N LYS A 4 24.28 -9.48 -17.17
CA LYS A 4 25.44 -9.57 -18.07
C LYS A 4 25.07 -10.14 -19.46
N GLY A 5 23.90 -9.74 -19.97
CA GLY A 5 23.36 -10.20 -21.26
C GLY A 5 22.82 -11.63 -21.28
N LYS A 6 22.84 -12.37 -20.16
CA LYS A 6 22.32 -13.74 -20.08
C LYS A 6 21.00 -13.79 -19.32
N PRO A 7 20.03 -14.62 -19.73
CA PRO A 7 18.80 -14.83 -18.96
C PRO A 7 19.10 -15.30 -17.54
N VAL A 8 18.37 -14.74 -16.57
CA VAL A 8 18.38 -15.19 -15.17
C VAL A 8 16.94 -15.35 -14.71
N ASP A 9 16.67 -16.53 -14.17
CA ASP A 9 15.40 -16.86 -13.54
C ASP A 9 15.37 -16.31 -12.11
N LEU A 10 14.25 -15.69 -11.77
CA LEU A 10 13.98 -15.16 -10.45
C LEU A 10 12.88 -15.99 -9.80
N SER A 11 12.96 -16.19 -8.49
CA SER A 11 11.79 -16.67 -7.74
C SER A 11 10.65 -15.63 -7.79
N PRO A 12 9.39 -16.03 -7.54
CA PRO A 12 8.26 -15.09 -7.57
C PRO A 12 8.44 -13.85 -6.70
N GLU A 13 9.03 -13.98 -5.51
CA GLU A 13 9.30 -12.83 -4.62
C GLU A 13 10.36 -11.88 -5.20
N GLN A 14 11.41 -12.44 -5.81
CA GLN A 14 12.48 -11.66 -6.44
C GLN A 14 11.97 -10.96 -7.70
N GLU A 15 11.15 -11.64 -8.49
CA GLU A 15 10.54 -11.12 -9.71
C GLU A 15 9.53 -10.00 -9.41
N GLU A 16 8.74 -10.13 -8.33
CA GLU A 16 7.81 -9.08 -7.91
C GLU A 16 8.54 -7.75 -7.70
N VAL A 17 9.67 -7.79 -6.96
CA VAL A 17 10.48 -6.60 -6.66
C VAL A 17 11.23 -6.09 -7.89
N ALA A 18 11.73 -6.99 -8.75
CA ALA A 18 12.32 -6.61 -10.03
C ALA A 18 11.29 -5.90 -10.93
N THR A 19 10.04 -6.35 -10.92
CA THR A 19 8.93 -5.73 -11.66
C THR A 19 8.60 -4.35 -11.12
N MET A 20 8.56 -4.17 -9.80
CA MET A 20 8.36 -2.85 -9.18
C MET A 20 9.42 -1.83 -9.64
N TYR A 21 10.68 -2.26 -9.82
CA TYR A 21 11.75 -1.42 -10.33
C TYR A 21 11.65 -1.19 -11.84
N ALA A 22 11.40 -2.24 -12.62
CA ALA A 22 11.24 -2.16 -14.07
C ALA A 22 10.13 -1.16 -14.46
N MET A 23 9.00 -1.16 -13.73
CA MET A 23 7.89 -0.22 -13.94
C MET A 23 8.28 1.25 -13.77
N MET A 24 9.41 1.55 -13.14
CA MET A 24 9.89 2.91 -12.89
C MET A 24 10.76 3.45 -14.03
N LYS A 25 11.07 2.65 -15.06
CA LYS A 25 12.03 2.96 -16.15
C LYS A 25 11.90 4.38 -16.72
N ASP A 26 10.67 4.84 -16.99
CA ASP A 26 10.42 6.15 -17.63
C ASP A 26 10.14 7.28 -16.63
N THR A 27 10.50 7.10 -15.36
CA THR A 27 10.27 8.11 -14.31
C THR A 27 11.57 8.78 -13.91
N GLU A 28 11.49 10.03 -13.43
CA GLU A 28 12.62 10.79 -12.91
C GLU A 28 13.40 10.07 -11.78
N TYR A 29 12.77 9.10 -11.09
CA TYR A 29 13.42 8.32 -10.04
C TYR A 29 14.58 7.46 -10.56
N MET A 30 14.54 7.07 -11.84
CA MET A 30 15.62 6.29 -12.47
C MET A 30 16.87 7.11 -12.75
N GLU A 31 16.80 8.43 -12.67
CA GLU A 31 17.97 9.30 -12.72
C GLU A 31 18.59 9.52 -11.33
N LYS A 32 17.84 9.19 -10.26
CA LYS A 32 18.28 9.42 -8.88
C LYS A 32 19.15 8.27 -8.38
N LYS A 33 20.45 8.53 -8.20
CA LYS A 33 21.42 7.56 -7.64
C LYS A 33 20.93 6.95 -6.31
N GLN A 34 20.43 7.78 -5.40
CA GLN A 34 19.90 7.35 -4.10
C GLN A 34 18.76 6.33 -4.22
N PHE A 35 17.91 6.45 -5.25
CA PHE A 35 16.81 5.53 -5.51
C PHE A 35 17.34 4.16 -5.92
N LYS A 36 18.26 4.12 -6.90
CA LYS A 36 18.93 2.91 -7.38
C LYS A 36 19.67 2.18 -6.26
N GLU A 37 20.44 2.91 -5.46
CA GLU A 37 21.19 2.35 -4.34
C GLU A 37 20.28 1.74 -3.28
N ASN A 38 19.23 2.46 -2.86
CA ASN A 38 18.27 1.94 -1.88
C ASN A 38 17.52 0.71 -2.40
N PHE A 39 17.09 0.73 -3.67
CA PHE A 39 16.47 -0.42 -4.31
C PHE A 39 17.39 -1.64 -4.27
N MET A 40 18.62 -1.51 -4.78
CA MET A 40 19.56 -2.63 -4.85
C MET A 40 19.90 -3.18 -3.47
N ASN A 41 20.03 -2.31 -2.47
CA ASN A 41 20.30 -2.71 -1.09
C ASN A 41 19.18 -3.57 -0.49
N ASP A 42 17.91 -3.28 -0.80
CA ASP A 42 16.79 -4.09 -0.33
C ASP A 42 16.57 -5.34 -1.20
N TRP A 43 16.70 -5.23 -2.53
CA TRP A 43 16.54 -6.36 -3.43
C TRP A 43 17.62 -7.43 -3.23
N ARG A 44 18.89 -7.04 -2.94
CA ARG A 44 19.97 -7.99 -2.61
C ARG A 44 19.63 -8.87 -1.40
N LYS A 45 18.87 -8.36 -0.43
CA LYS A 45 18.44 -9.15 0.75
C LYS A 45 17.48 -10.28 0.34
N ILE A 46 16.65 -10.02 -0.67
CA ILE A 46 15.65 -10.98 -1.21
C ILE A 46 16.30 -11.96 -2.19
N LEU A 47 17.24 -11.46 -3.01
CA LEU A 47 18.07 -12.31 -3.87
C LEU A 47 18.91 -13.30 -3.04
N GLY A 48 19.42 -12.85 -1.90
CA GLY A 48 20.29 -13.61 -1.02
C GLY A 48 21.77 -13.48 -1.40
N LYS A 49 22.66 -13.75 -0.43
CA LYS A 49 24.11 -13.48 -0.56
C LYS A 49 24.79 -14.23 -1.71
N LYS A 50 24.29 -15.42 -2.07
CA LYS A 50 24.88 -16.31 -3.08
C LYS A 50 24.29 -16.11 -4.48
N HIS A 51 23.39 -15.15 -4.67
CA HIS A 51 22.75 -14.93 -5.96
C HIS A 51 23.75 -14.43 -7.02
N VAL A 52 23.52 -14.78 -8.28
CA VAL A 52 24.40 -14.35 -9.39
C VAL A 52 24.36 -12.84 -9.64
N ILE A 53 23.21 -12.22 -9.32
CA ILE A 53 22.98 -10.77 -9.46
C ILE A 53 23.59 -10.05 -8.26
N GLN A 54 24.65 -9.29 -8.52
CA GLN A 54 25.38 -8.53 -7.48
C GLN A 54 25.48 -7.03 -7.76
N ASP A 55 25.33 -6.64 -9.03
CA ASP A 55 25.50 -5.28 -9.52
C ASP A 55 24.28 -4.88 -10.35
N LEU A 56 23.70 -3.73 -10.02
CA LEU A 56 22.50 -3.23 -10.68
C LEU A 56 22.78 -2.78 -12.12
N GLU A 57 23.96 -2.24 -12.41
CA GLU A 57 24.31 -1.72 -13.75
C GLU A 57 24.46 -2.84 -14.79
N LEU A 58 24.66 -4.08 -14.32
CA LEU A 58 24.73 -5.28 -15.15
C LEU A 58 23.36 -5.95 -15.33
N CYS A 59 22.31 -5.42 -14.71
CA CYS A 59 20.94 -5.91 -14.85
C CYS A 59 20.22 -5.21 -16.00
N ASP A 60 19.61 -6.01 -16.86
CA ASP A 60 18.69 -5.53 -17.88
C ASP A 60 17.26 -5.97 -17.54
N PHE A 61 16.45 -4.97 -17.18
CA PHE A 61 15.04 -5.10 -16.85
C PHE A 61 14.12 -4.92 -18.07
N GLY A 62 14.67 -4.68 -19.27
CA GLY A 62 13.95 -4.50 -20.52
C GLY A 62 12.85 -5.54 -20.76
N PRO A 63 13.14 -6.86 -20.67
CA PRO A 63 12.12 -7.89 -20.87
C PRO A 63 10.92 -7.78 -19.92
N ILE A 64 11.15 -7.41 -18.65
CA ILE A 64 10.07 -7.23 -17.67
C ILE A 64 9.28 -5.94 -17.97
N TYR A 65 9.97 -4.87 -18.33
CA TYR A 65 9.35 -3.60 -18.70
C TYR A 65 8.47 -3.74 -19.95
N ASP A 66 8.96 -4.41 -20.99
CA ASP A 66 8.22 -4.61 -22.25
C ASP A 66 6.97 -5.46 -22.02
N TRP A 67 7.10 -6.53 -21.23
CA TRP A 67 5.94 -7.31 -20.77
C TRP A 67 4.92 -6.43 -20.04
N TYR A 68 5.38 -5.60 -19.10
CA TYR A 68 4.51 -4.71 -18.33
C TYR A 68 3.77 -3.69 -19.22
N GLN A 69 4.46 -3.08 -20.20
CA GLN A 69 3.80 -2.18 -21.15
C GLN A 69 2.76 -2.91 -21.99
N ASN A 70 3.06 -4.12 -22.46
CA ASN A 70 2.10 -4.94 -23.19
C ASN A 70 0.85 -5.26 -22.35
N GLU A 71 1.01 -5.62 -21.07
CA GLU A 71 -0.10 -5.85 -20.14
C GLU A 71 -0.92 -4.57 -19.89
N LYS A 72 -0.27 -3.41 -19.84
CA LYS A 72 -0.93 -2.11 -19.70
C LYS A 72 -1.75 -1.77 -20.94
N GLU A 73 -1.23 -2.03 -22.14
CA GLU A 73 -1.94 -1.80 -23.40
C GLU A 73 -3.13 -2.75 -23.56
N LYS A 74 -2.97 -4.04 -23.22
CA LYS A 74 -4.10 -4.99 -23.18
C LYS A 74 -5.24 -4.49 -22.28
N LYS A 75 -4.91 -3.99 -21.08
CA LYS A 75 -5.91 -3.41 -20.16
C LYS A 75 -6.59 -2.17 -20.72
N LYS A 76 -5.89 -1.35 -21.49
CA LYS A 76 -6.49 -0.18 -22.16
C LYS A 76 -7.43 -0.59 -23.28
N GLN A 77 -7.09 -1.65 -24.02
CA GLN A 77 -7.87 -2.18 -25.14
C GLN A 77 -9.13 -2.96 -24.72
N MET A 78 -9.27 -3.32 -23.43
CA MET A 78 -10.50 -3.93 -22.91
C MET A 78 -11.73 -3.09 -23.25
N THR A 79 -12.83 -3.75 -23.60
CA THR A 79 -14.09 -3.10 -23.96
C THR A 79 -14.72 -2.39 -22.76
N THR A 80 -15.67 -1.51 -23.03
CA THR A 80 -16.43 -0.82 -21.95
C THR A 80 -17.19 -1.83 -21.10
N GLU A 81 -17.75 -2.86 -21.73
CA GLU A 81 -18.50 -3.95 -21.11
C GLU A 81 -17.60 -4.78 -20.18
N GLU A 82 -16.41 -5.18 -20.65
CA GLU A 82 -15.43 -5.93 -19.85
C GLU A 82 -14.93 -5.13 -18.65
N LYS A 83 -14.60 -3.85 -18.86
CA LYS A 83 -14.19 -2.93 -17.78
C LYS A 83 -15.31 -2.77 -16.75
N LYS A 84 -16.56 -2.66 -17.19
CA LYS A 84 -17.74 -2.55 -16.31
C LYS A 84 -17.94 -3.84 -15.50
N ALA A 85 -17.89 -5.00 -16.14
CA ALA A 85 -18.03 -6.30 -15.47
C ALA A 85 -16.94 -6.53 -14.41
N ALA A 86 -15.68 -6.26 -14.75
CA ALA A 86 -14.56 -6.37 -13.82
C ALA A 86 -14.70 -5.41 -12.62
N LYS A 87 -15.18 -4.18 -12.86
CA LYS A 87 -15.43 -3.20 -11.79
C LYS A 87 -16.57 -3.64 -10.87
N GLU A 88 -17.65 -4.18 -11.42
CA GLU A 88 -18.80 -4.65 -10.64
C GLU A 88 -18.45 -5.88 -9.79
N GLN A 89 -17.74 -6.85 -10.37
CA GLN A 89 -17.26 -8.02 -9.64
C GLN A 89 -16.34 -7.62 -8.48
N LYS A 90 -15.41 -6.69 -8.72
CA LYS A 90 -14.54 -6.14 -7.69
C LYS A 90 -15.33 -5.43 -6.59
N LEU A 91 -16.33 -4.63 -6.95
CA LEU A 91 -17.17 -3.92 -5.98
C LEU A 91 -17.95 -4.88 -5.09
N LYS A 92 -18.54 -5.94 -5.66
CA LYS A 92 -19.25 -6.99 -4.89
C LYS A 92 -18.35 -7.68 -3.88
N GLN A 93 -17.09 -7.96 -4.24
CA GLN A 93 -16.11 -8.57 -3.33
C GLN A 93 -15.70 -7.62 -2.21
N GLU A 94 -15.61 -6.32 -2.51
CA GLU A 94 -15.12 -5.30 -1.57
C GLU A 94 -16.22 -4.71 -0.69
N GLU A 95 -17.50 -4.88 -1.05
CA GLU A 95 -18.65 -4.26 -0.38
C GLU A 95 -18.66 -4.51 1.13
N LYS A 96 -18.30 -5.73 1.56
CA LYS A 96 -18.22 -6.10 2.97
C LYS A 96 -17.17 -5.34 3.78
N TYR A 97 -16.18 -4.72 3.13
CA TYR A 97 -15.13 -3.92 3.78
C TYR A 97 -15.39 -2.40 3.70
N MET A 98 -16.42 -1.99 2.96
CA MET A 98 -16.71 -0.56 2.73
C MET A 98 -17.46 0.11 3.88
N TRP A 99 -17.95 -0.67 4.85
CA TRP A 99 -18.84 -0.19 5.90
C TRP A 99 -18.39 -0.71 7.26
N ALA A 100 -18.59 0.11 8.28
CA ALA A 100 -18.46 -0.24 9.68
C ALA A 100 -19.74 0.19 10.41
N ILE A 101 -20.06 -0.47 11.52
CA ILE A 101 -21.16 -0.05 12.40
C ILE A 101 -20.53 0.64 13.60
N VAL A 102 -20.86 1.91 13.81
CA VAL A 102 -20.37 2.72 14.94
C VAL A 102 -21.60 3.30 15.62
N ASP A 103 -21.78 2.99 16.91
CA ASP A 103 -22.94 3.41 17.72
C ASP A 103 -24.30 3.12 17.05
N GLY A 104 -24.39 1.96 16.39
CA GLY A 104 -25.60 1.52 15.67
C GLY A 104 -25.78 2.15 14.28
N VAL A 105 -24.93 3.10 13.88
CA VAL A 105 -24.99 3.76 12.57
C VAL A 105 -24.03 3.08 11.60
N LYS A 106 -24.53 2.80 10.38
CA LYS A 106 -23.72 2.26 9.28
C LYS A 106 -22.90 3.39 8.65
N GLU A 107 -21.61 3.40 8.92
CA GLU A 107 -20.66 4.41 8.49
C GLU A 107 -19.72 3.88 7.40
N LYS A 108 -19.40 4.72 6.41
CA LYS A 108 -18.52 4.33 5.32
C LYS A 108 -17.06 4.32 5.78
N VAL A 109 -16.29 3.29 5.43
CA VAL A 109 -14.85 3.20 5.67
C VAL A 109 -14.10 3.93 4.56
N GLY A 110 -13.10 4.74 4.91
CA GLY A 110 -12.34 5.54 3.97
C GLY A 110 -11.32 4.72 3.18
N ASN A 111 -10.28 4.23 3.87
CA ASN A 111 -9.11 3.57 3.27
C ASN A 111 -8.98 2.11 3.73
N PHE A 112 -10.03 1.31 3.50
CA PHE A 112 -10.06 -0.11 3.88
C PHE A 112 -9.07 -1.00 3.10
N ARG A 113 -8.53 -0.52 1.98
CA ARG A 113 -7.50 -1.25 1.22
C ARG A 113 -6.14 -0.99 1.82
N VAL A 114 -5.49 -2.06 2.27
CA VAL A 114 -4.09 -2.03 2.67
C VAL A 114 -3.22 -1.63 1.46
N GLU A 115 -2.25 -0.75 1.68
CA GLU A 115 -1.37 -0.28 0.61
C GLU A 115 -0.59 -1.47 0.00
N PRO A 116 -0.56 -1.62 -1.34
CA PRO A 116 0.20 -2.70 -1.96
C PRO A 116 1.71 -2.50 -1.76
N PRO A 117 2.52 -3.57 -1.85
CA PRO A 117 3.97 -3.43 -1.85
C PRO A 117 4.43 -2.64 -3.08
N GLY A 118 5.59 -2.01 -2.98
CA GLY A 118 6.12 -1.12 -4.01
C GLY A 118 7.44 -0.49 -3.62
N LEU A 119 8.01 0.33 -4.50
CA LEU A 119 9.16 1.16 -4.14
C LEU A 119 8.69 2.49 -3.54
N PHE A 120 9.34 2.92 -2.45
CA PHE A 120 9.01 4.17 -1.78
C PHE A 120 9.38 5.37 -2.66
N ARG A 121 8.39 6.20 -2.97
CA ARG A 121 8.53 7.41 -3.79
C ARG A 121 8.39 8.65 -2.92
N GLY A 122 9.35 8.84 -2.03
CA GLY A 122 9.41 10.02 -1.17
C GLY A 122 9.53 11.31 -1.99
N ARG A 123 8.85 12.38 -1.55
CA ARG A 123 8.86 13.67 -2.25
C ARG A 123 10.24 14.34 -2.15
N GLY A 124 10.62 15.10 -3.18
CA GLY A 124 11.91 15.80 -3.24
C GLY A 124 13.09 14.83 -3.23
N ASP A 125 14.14 15.16 -2.46
CA ASP A 125 15.34 14.33 -2.29
C ASP A 125 15.29 13.50 -1.02
N HIS A 126 14.17 12.81 -0.81
CA HIS A 126 13.97 11.99 0.36
C HIS A 126 15.01 10.84 0.43
N PRO A 127 15.78 10.69 1.53
CA PRO A 127 16.89 9.73 1.62
C PRO A 127 16.47 8.24 1.57
N LYS A 128 15.17 7.94 1.67
CA LYS A 128 14.63 6.58 1.68
C LYS A 128 13.97 6.20 0.35
N MET A 129 13.96 7.11 -0.64
CA MET A 129 13.38 6.80 -1.95
C MET A 129 14.00 5.53 -2.54
N GLY A 130 13.22 4.70 -3.22
CA GLY A 130 13.67 3.44 -3.79
C GLY A 130 13.70 2.27 -2.81
N LYS A 131 13.57 2.50 -1.49
CA LYS A 131 13.42 1.40 -0.52
C LYS A 131 12.15 0.61 -0.77
N LEU A 132 12.20 -0.68 -0.48
CA LEU A 132 11.07 -1.57 -0.66
C LEU A 132 10.02 -1.35 0.45
N LYS A 133 8.83 -0.89 0.06
CA LYS A 133 7.63 -0.98 0.89
C LYS A 133 7.15 -2.43 0.84
N LYS A 134 7.43 -3.17 1.91
CA LYS A 134 7.05 -4.58 2.01
C LYS A 134 5.54 -4.75 2.05
N ARG A 135 5.09 -5.94 1.64
CA ARG A 135 3.69 -6.35 1.75
C ARG A 135 3.32 -6.49 3.21
N ILE A 136 2.22 -5.85 3.58
CA ILE A 136 1.64 -5.98 4.92
C ILE A 136 0.83 -7.27 4.99
N ARG A 137 1.06 -8.07 6.03
CA ARG A 137 0.36 -9.32 6.30
C ARG A 137 -0.65 -9.15 7.45
N PRO A 138 -1.63 -10.04 7.61
CA PRO A 138 -2.49 -10.08 8.79
C PRO A 138 -1.74 -9.96 10.12
N CYS A 139 -0.59 -10.63 10.25
CA CYS A 139 0.24 -10.60 11.46
C CYS A 139 0.92 -9.24 11.74
N ASP A 140 0.84 -8.28 10.81
CA ASP A 140 1.29 -6.90 11.00
C ASP A 140 0.16 -5.97 11.45
N ILE A 141 -1.09 -6.40 11.32
CA ILE A 141 -2.29 -5.57 11.46
C ILE A 141 -2.93 -5.77 12.84
N THR A 142 -3.08 -4.67 13.56
CA THR A 142 -3.91 -4.59 14.77
C THR A 142 -5.31 -4.12 14.38
N ILE A 143 -6.34 -4.86 14.79
CA ILE A 143 -7.74 -4.50 14.60
C ILE A 143 -8.25 -3.85 15.89
N ASN A 144 -8.99 -2.75 15.78
CA ASN A 144 -9.74 -2.17 16.89
C ASN A 144 -11.24 -2.26 16.62
N ILE A 145 -11.95 -2.87 17.55
CA ILE A 145 -13.36 -3.19 17.40
C ILE A 145 -14.07 -3.11 18.76
N GLY A 146 -15.39 -2.91 18.77
CA GLY A 146 -16.17 -2.90 20.00
C GLY A 146 -16.05 -4.22 20.78
N LYS A 147 -16.05 -4.13 22.12
CA LYS A 147 -16.04 -5.32 22.98
C LYS A 147 -17.29 -6.16 22.73
N GLY A 148 -17.13 -7.44 22.44
CA GLY A 148 -18.24 -8.36 22.13
C GLY A 148 -18.78 -8.27 20.69
N ALA A 149 -18.27 -7.34 19.87
CA ALA A 149 -18.57 -7.35 18.44
C ALA A 149 -17.85 -8.52 17.74
N PRO A 150 -18.42 -9.05 16.64
CA PRO A 150 -17.79 -10.14 15.90
C PRO A 150 -16.47 -9.66 15.29
N VAL A 151 -15.37 -10.32 15.68
CA VAL A 151 -14.04 -10.02 15.15
C VAL A 151 -13.98 -10.41 13.67
N PRO A 152 -13.49 -9.54 12.76
CA PRO A 152 -13.36 -9.87 11.35
C PRO A 152 -12.47 -11.09 11.15
N GLU A 153 -12.88 -12.02 10.30
CA GLU A 153 -12.07 -13.18 9.95
C GLU A 153 -10.81 -12.75 9.19
N CYS A 154 -9.69 -13.42 9.47
CA CYS A 154 -8.47 -13.24 8.69
C CYS A 154 -8.70 -13.75 7.26
N PRO A 155 -8.43 -12.94 6.22
CA PRO A 155 -8.68 -13.36 4.83
C PRO A 155 -7.69 -14.39 4.31
N ILE A 156 -6.59 -14.67 5.04
CA ILE A 156 -5.56 -15.64 4.65
C ILE A 156 -5.62 -16.85 5.59
N ALA A 157 -5.87 -18.02 5.03
CA ALA A 157 -5.95 -19.27 5.78
C ALA A 157 -4.63 -19.55 6.51
N GLY A 158 -4.72 -19.90 7.79
CA GLY A 158 -3.56 -20.18 8.64
C GLY A 158 -2.86 -18.95 9.24
N GLU A 159 -3.33 -17.74 8.92
CA GLU A 159 -2.83 -16.50 9.54
C GLU A 159 -3.83 -15.90 10.51
N SER A 160 -3.31 -15.11 11.45
CA SER A 160 -4.08 -14.37 12.42
C SER A 160 -3.73 -12.89 12.39
N TRP A 161 -4.64 -12.05 12.85
CA TRP A 161 -4.34 -10.65 13.17
C TRP A 161 -3.24 -10.56 14.21
N LYS A 162 -2.47 -9.46 14.19
CA LYS A 162 -1.42 -9.18 15.17
C LYS A 162 -2.00 -9.06 16.59
N GLU A 163 -3.08 -8.31 16.70
CA GLU A 163 -3.74 -7.98 17.96
C GLU A 163 -5.19 -7.60 17.66
N ILE A 164 -6.10 -7.98 18.57
CA ILE A 164 -7.45 -7.45 18.64
C ILE A 164 -7.54 -6.53 19.85
N ARG A 165 -7.89 -5.27 19.62
CA ARG A 165 -8.00 -4.23 20.63
C ARG A 165 -9.44 -3.73 20.73
N HIS A 166 -9.78 -3.25 21.92
CA HIS A 166 -11.09 -2.68 22.24
C HIS A 166 -10.92 -1.32 22.91
N ASP A 167 -10.33 -0.38 22.17
CA ASP A 167 -10.06 0.98 22.62
C ASP A 167 -11.12 1.93 22.05
N ASN A 168 -11.98 2.44 22.93
CA ASN A 168 -13.04 3.37 22.59
C ASN A 168 -12.60 4.85 22.69
N THR A 169 -11.32 5.12 22.99
CA THR A 169 -10.76 6.48 23.05
C THR A 169 -10.19 6.94 21.72
N VAL A 170 -10.16 6.05 20.73
CA VAL A 170 -9.60 6.27 19.39
C VAL A 170 -10.65 6.10 18.30
N THR A 171 -10.37 6.61 17.10
CA THR A 171 -11.30 6.58 15.96
C THR A 171 -10.84 5.70 14.79
N TRP A 172 -9.69 5.05 14.91
CA TRP A 172 -9.18 4.12 13.88
C TRP A 172 -9.76 2.71 14.08
N LEU A 173 -9.98 2.02 12.96
CA LEU A 173 -10.54 0.67 12.91
C LEU A 173 -9.45 -0.41 12.82
N ALA A 174 -8.33 -0.08 12.19
CA ALA A 174 -7.16 -0.94 12.12
C ALA A 174 -5.91 -0.08 11.96
N PHE A 175 -4.75 -0.61 12.34
CA PHE A 175 -3.47 0.00 12.02
C PHE A 175 -2.36 -1.01 11.84
N TRP A 176 -1.28 -0.56 11.22
CA TRP A 176 -0.01 -1.28 11.12
C TRP A 176 1.16 -0.28 11.12
N ASN A 177 2.38 -0.76 11.37
CA ASN A 177 3.58 0.05 11.27
C ASN A 177 3.95 0.30 9.80
N ASP A 178 4.37 1.52 9.45
CA ASP A 178 4.82 1.82 8.08
C ASP A 178 6.11 1.02 7.76
N PRO A 179 6.17 0.30 6.60
CA PRO A 179 7.29 -0.57 6.27
C PRO A 179 8.60 0.19 5.98
N ILE A 180 8.54 1.50 5.73
CA ILE A 180 9.67 2.39 5.47
C ILE A 180 10.08 3.15 6.73
N ASN A 181 9.12 3.54 7.55
CA ASN A 181 9.36 4.17 8.85
C ASN A 181 8.58 3.46 9.96
N GLN A 182 9.19 2.46 10.60
CA GLN A 182 8.54 1.64 11.62
C GLN A 182 8.04 2.41 12.85
N LYS A 183 8.51 3.65 13.08
CA LYS A 183 8.00 4.53 14.15
C LYS A 183 6.68 5.21 13.79
N GLU A 184 6.32 5.22 12.51
CA GLU A 184 5.06 5.75 12.02
C GLU A 184 4.03 4.63 11.85
N PHE A 185 2.77 5.01 11.99
CA PHE A 185 1.64 4.11 11.87
C PHE A 185 0.76 4.53 10.71
N LYS A 186 0.20 3.52 10.02
CA LYS A 186 -0.84 3.68 9.01
C LYS A 186 -2.14 3.20 9.62
N TYR A 187 -3.19 4.01 9.46
CA TYR A 187 -4.48 3.76 10.09
C TYR A 187 -5.57 3.63 9.03
N VAL A 188 -6.54 2.77 9.30
CA VAL A 188 -7.82 2.74 8.60
C VAL A 188 -8.83 3.57 9.39
N PHE A 189 -9.40 4.56 8.74
CA PHE A 189 -10.42 5.43 9.34
C PHE A 189 -11.75 5.34 8.59
N LEU A 190 -12.80 5.84 9.24
CA LEU A 190 -14.05 6.18 8.56
C LEU A 190 -13.82 7.25 7.48
N ALA A 191 -14.70 7.27 6.49
CA ALA A 191 -14.70 8.24 5.41
C ALA A 191 -14.96 9.66 5.94
N ALA A 192 -14.55 10.67 5.18
CA ALA A 192 -14.77 12.08 5.53
C ALA A 192 -16.26 12.44 5.70
N SER A 193 -17.15 11.71 5.04
CA SER A 193 -18.62 11.87 5.15
C SER A 193 -19.22 11.28 6.43
N SER A 194 -18.42 10.64 7.28
CA SER A 194 -18.91 10.02 8.52
C SER A 194 -19.23 11.05 9.59
N SER A 195 -20.15 10.70 10.50
CA SER A 195 -20.59 11.60 11.58
C SER A 195 -19.42 12.06 12.46
N LEU A 196 -18.51 11.14 12.83
CA LEU A 196 -17.33 11.45 13.65
C LEU A 196 -16.39 12.44 12.95
N LYS A 197 -16.14 12.26 11.64
CA LYS A 197 -15.30 13.19 10.88
C LYS A 197 -15.98 14.54 10.69
N GLY A 198 -17.28 14.55 10.41
CA GLY A 198 -18.06 15.78 10.28
C GLY A 198 -18.11 16.62 11.56
N GLN A 199 -18.30 15.99 12.71
CA GLN A 199 -18.30 16.68 14.00
C GLN A 199 -16.93 17.29 14.33
N SER A 200 -15.85 16.53 14.13
CA SER A 200 -14.48 17.05 14.30
C SER A 200 -14.17 18.21 13.35
N ASP A 201 -14.66 18.14 12.10
CA ASP A 201 -14.45 19.20 11.12
C ASP A 201 -15.25 20.47 11.45
N LYS A 202 -16.47 20.32 11.96
CA LYS A 202 -17.28 21.43 12.50
C LYS A 202 -16.54 22.11 13.66
N GLU A 203 -16.06 21.35 14.64
CA GLU A 203 -15.31 21.87 15.78
C GLU A 203 -14.03 22.60 15.37
N LYS A 204 -13.32 22.08 14.37
CA LYS A 204 -12.16 22.75 13.76
C LYS A 204 -12.53 24.15 13.25
N TYR A 205 -13.64 24.29 12.54
CA TYR A 205 -14.09 25.60 12.04
C TYR A 205 -14.64 26.51 13.14
N GLU A 206 -15.36 25.98 14.12
CA GLU A 206 -15.79 26.77 15.29
C GLU A 206 -14.60 27.31 16.08
N LYS A 207 -13.55 26.51 16.27
CA LYS A 207 -12.29 26.98 16.87
C LYS A 207 -11.64 28.10 16.06
N ALA A 208 -11.65 28.01 14.73
CA ALA A 208 -11.16 29.09 13.88
C ALA A 208 -12.02 30.36 13.96
N ARG A 209 -13.34 30.24 14.18
CA ARG A 209 -14.23 31.39 14.41
C ARG A 209 -13.90 32.13 15.71
N LEU A 210 -13.45 31.41 16.75
CA LEU A 210 -12.99 32.04 18.00
C LEU A 210 -11.73 32.89 17.81
N LEU A 211 -10.91 32.62 16.79
CA LEU A 211 -9.74 33.43 16.45
C LEU A 211 -10.13 34.77 15.80
N LYS A 212 -11.31 34.85 15.17
CA LYS A 212 -11.88 36.12 14.70
C LYS A 212 -12.52 36.86 15.88
N VAL A 213 -11.71 37.53 16.73
CA VAL A 213 -11.94 38.88 17.30
C VAL A 213 -10.70 39.22 18.16
N THR A 214 -9.83 40.08 17.64
CA THR A 214 -9.23 41.21 18.37
C THR A 214 -8.64 42.14 17.32
N ASN A 215 -9.47 43.09 16.86
CA ASN A 215 -9.01 44.40 16.42
C ASN A 215 -9.23 45.36 17.58
#